data_AF-A0A6I8TCM6-F1
#
_entry.id   AF-A0A6I8TCM6-F1
#
_cell.length_a   1.000
_cell.length_b   1.000
_cell.length_c   1.000
_cell.angle_alpha   90.00
_cell.angle_beta   90.00
_cell.angle_gamma   90.00
#
_symmetry.space_group_name_H-M   'P 1'
#
loop_
_entity.id
_entity.type
_entity.pdbx_description
1 polymer ?
#
loop_
_entity_poly.entity_id
_entity_poly.type
_entity_poly.pdbx_seq_one_letter_code
_entity_poly.pdbx_strand_id
1 'polypeptide(L)'
;MFCVMLHCILLLIVSPVVQSEVYSALSDLDKLIKTEDAALKELDIYIREQEKRMIELRRRAKRMNAGHIEALENAKEYLFNPVNAFLLIKRLTIELNDIELITKDISEHILMSVSDEKPQEFPSLEDLEGAMNALIRLQDVYNLDTSVIANGIGSTGSKMLSDDCFELGQHLQQIGDTHGAAKWYKEAYNRFTLGKTSLRQKVKILEYLASYTYTIGKVEEALAYISELHHLVPDHESTLHQKTFYEDILWYQQEQNPEQ
;
A
#
# COMPACT_ATOMS: atom_id res chain seq x y z
N MET A 1 39.61 30.69 -27.08
CA MET A 1 40.26 29.36 -27.08
C MET A 1 40.34 28.75 -25.69
N PHE A 2 40.89 29.44 -24.68
CA PHE A 2 40.98 28.91 -23.29
C PHE A 2 39.65 28.50 -22.65
N CYS A 3 38.57 29.26 -22.86
CA CYS A 3 37.24 28.92 -22.31
C CYS A 3 36.64 27.64 -22.91
N VAL A 4 36.87 27.40 -24.21
CA VAL A 4 36.39 26.19 -24.90
C VAL A 4 37.18 24.96 -24.46
N MET A 5 38.49 25.11 -24.29
CA MET A 5 39.34 24.04 -23.75
C MET A 5 38.98 23.70 -22.30
N LEU A 6 38.64 24.70 -21.47
CA LEU A 6 38.19 24.48 -20.09
C LEU A 6 36.84 23.75 -20.02
N HIS A 7 35.89 24.09 -20.90
CA HIS A 7 34.61 23.38 -21.01
C HIS A 7 34.77 21.95 -21.53
N CYS A 8 35.66 21.72 -22.50
CA CYS A 8 35.97 20.38 -23.00
C CYS A 8 36.68 19.51 -21.94
N ILE A 9 37.57 20.10 -21.13
CA ILE A 9 38.25 19.39 -20.02
C ILE A 9 37.25 19.06 -18.90
N LEU A 10 36.32 19.97 -18.57
CA LEU A 10 35.22 19.70 -17.63
C LEU A 10 34.31 18.58 -18.12
N LEU A 11 33.94 18.57 -19.41
CA LEU A 11 33.14 17.49 -20.02
C LEU A 11 33.88 16.14 -20.02
N LEU A 12 35.20 16.15 -20.23
CA LEU A 12 36.04 14.94 -20.19
C LEU A 12 36.21 14.36 -18.78
N ILE A 13 36.17 15.19 -17.73
CA ILE A 13 36.28 14.74 -16.33
C ILE A 13 34.91 14.27 -15.78
N VAL A 14 33.81 14.90 -16.17
CA VAL A 14 32.47 14.56 -15.68
C VAL A 14 31.95 13.24 -16.29
N SER A 15 32.30 12.96 -17.55
CA SER A 15 31.93 11.71 -18.25
C SER A 15 32.27 10.42 -17.50
N PRO A 16 33.54 10.17 -17.07
CA PRO A 16 33.91 8.93 -16.39
C PRO A 16 33.34 8.84 -14.96
N VAL A 17 33.14 9.98 -14.28
CA VAL A 17 32.55 10.02 -12.93
C VAL A 17 31.09 9.60 -12.97
N VAL A 18 30.30 10.14 -13.90
CA VAL A 18 28.88 9.79 -14.07
C VAL A 18 28.73 8.31 -14.45
N GLN A 19 29.61 7.78 -15.30
CA GLN A 19 29.59 6.35 -15.63
C GLN A 19 29.88 5.49 -14.39
N SER A 20 30.87 5.85 -13.58
CA SER A 20 31.21 5.12 -12.35
C SER A 20 30.06 5.10 -11.34
N GLU A 21 29.35 6.21 -11.16
CA GLU A 21 28.20 6.31 -10.25
C GLU A 21 27.04 5.43 -10.71
N VAL A 22 26.74 5.39 -12.01
CA VAL A 22 25.68 4.53 -12.57
C VAL A 22 26.02 3.05 -12.39
N TYR A 23 27.27 2.64 -12.61
CA TYR A 23 27.69 1.26 -12.37
C TYR A 23 27.67 0.87 -10.89
N SER A 24 28.00 1.81 -9.99
CA SER A 24 27.86 1.59 -8.54
C SER A 24 26.40 1.43 -8.14
N ALA A 25 25.51 2.35 -8.57
CA ALA A 25 24.08 2.29 -8.26
C ALA A 25 23.43 1.01 -8.78
N LEU A 26 23.81 0.54 -9.98
CA LEU A 26 23.31 -0.73 -10.51
C LEU A 26 23.83 -1.93 -9.70
N SER A 27 25.08 -1.89 -9.26
CA SER A 27 25.63 -2.93 -8.36
C SER A 27 24.96 -2.93 -7.00
N ASP A 28 24.51 -1.79 -6.50
CA ASP A 28 23.82 -1.68 -5.22
C ASP A 28 22.36 -2.15 -5.34
N LEU A 29 21.67 -1.83 -6.44
CA LEU A 29 20.35 -2.39 -6.75
C LEU A 29 20.39 -3.93 -6.89
N ASP A 30 21.45 -4.51 -7.47
CA ASP A 30 21.63 -5.98 -7.52
C ASP A 30 21.74 -6.61 -6.12
N LYS A 31 22.36 -5.91 -5.16
CA LYS A 31 22.39 -6.37 -3.77
C LYS A 31 21.00 -6.32 -3.14
N LEU A 32 20.18 -5.30 -3.45
CA LEU A 32 18.82 -5.19 -2.93
C LEU A 32 17.92 -6.35 -3.40
N ILE A 33 18.12 -6.87 -4.62
CA ILE A 33 17.40 -8.07 -5.09
C ILE A 33 17.73 -9.30 -4.22
N LYS A 34 19.00 -9.45 -3.82
CA LYS A 34 19.41 -10.53 -2.90
C LYS A 34 18.84 -10.32 -1.50
N THR A 35 18.69 -9.06 -1.09
CA THR A 35 18.01 -8.70 0.16
C THR A 35 16.54 -9.08 0.14
N GLU A 36 15.84 -8.78 -0.94
CA GLU A 36 14.45 -9.16 -1.14
C GLU A 36 14.27 -10.69 -1.09
N ASP A 37 15.14 -11.47 -1.76
CA ASP A 37 15.09 -12.93 -1.72
C ASP A 37 15.28 -13.51 -0.29
N ALA A 38 16.15 -12.91 0.51
CA ALA A 38 16.32 -13.30 1.91
C ALA A 38 15.07 -12.99 2.75
N ALA A 39 14.50 -11.79 2.60
CA ALA A 39 13.30 -11.38 3.30
C ALA A 39 12.09 -12.26 2.94
N LEU A 40 11.95 -12.64 1.67
CA LEU A 40 10.89 -13.55 1.22
C LEU A 40 11.01 -14.95 1.83
N LYS A 41 12.24 -15.46 1.98
CA LYS A 41 12.49 -16.76 2.65
C LYS A 41 12.14 -16.71 4.13
N GLU A 42 12.50 -15.63 4.83
CA GLU A 42 12.14 -15.43 6.22
C GLU A 42 10.63 -15.32 6.41
N LEU A 43 9.96 -14.59 5.51
CA LEU A 43 8.50 -14.48 5.49
C LEU A 43 7.82 -15.85 5.26
N ASP A 44 8.32 -16.70 4.37
CA ASP A 44 7.79 -18.06 4.15
C ASP A 44 7.97 -18.95 5.39
N ILE A 45 9.12 -18.89 6.06
CA ILE A 45 9.34 -19.60 7.33
C ILE A 45 8.32 -19.13 8.38
N TYR A 46 8.15 -17.81 8.51
CA TYR A 46 7.19 -17.22 9.43
C TYR A 46 5.75 -17.69 9.13
N ILE A 47 5.32 -17.63 7.88
CA ILE A 47 3.98 -18.07 7.45
C ILE A 47 3.77 -19.53 7.86
N ARG A 48 4.74 -20.41 7.60
CA ARG A 48 4.63 -21.85 7.95
C ARG A 48 4.50 -22.08 9.45
N GLU A 49 5.25 -21.35 10.27
CA GLU A 49 5.12 -21.45 11.72
C GLU A 49 3.76 -20.94 12.22
N GLN A 50 3.25 -19.84 11.64
CA GLN A 50 1.89 -19.37 11.92
C GLN A 50 0.81 -20.38 11.49
N GLU A 51 0.98 -21.04 10.35
CA GLU A 51 0.06 -22.08 9.88
C GLU A 51 0.04 -23.28 10.83
N LYS A 52 1.20 -23.80 11.23
CA LYS A 52 1.31 -24.90 12.22
C LYS A 52 0.60 -24.55 13.52
N ARG A 53 0.80 -23.32 13.99
CA ARG A 53 0.16 -22.81 15.20
C ARG A 53 -1.35 -22.69 15.05
N MET A 54 -1.83 -22.18 13.92
CA MET A 54 -3.26 -22.11 13.61
C MET A 54 -3.89 -23.51 13.58
N ILE A 55 -3.19 -24.51 13.03
CA ILE A 55 -3.63 -25.91 13.05
C ILE A 55 -3.77 -26.42 14.50
N GLU A 56 -2.78 -26.14 15.35
CA GLU A 56 -2.81 -26.57 16.75
C GLU A 56 -3.95 -25.91 17.55
N LEU A 57 -4.16 -24.60 17.35
CA LEU A 57 -5.28 -23.87 17.97
C LEU A 57 -6.63 -24.42 17.52
N ARG A 58 -6.82 -24.68 16.22
CA ARG A 58 -8.04 -25.31 15.69
C ARG A 58 -8.27 -26.70 16.28
N ARG A 59 -7.22 -27.50 16.42
CA ARG A 59 -7.29 -28.84 17.04
C ARG A 59 -7.75 -28.76 18.50
N ARG A 60 -7.17 -27.84 19.28
CA ARG A 60 -7.55 -27.60 20.69
C ARG A 60 -9.00 -27.11 20.81
N ALA A 61 -9.37 -26.11 20.01
CA ALA A 61 -10.74 -25.58 19.98
C ALA A 61 -11.76 -26.67 19.66
N LYS A 62 -11.49 -27.54 18.68
CA LYS A 62 -12.37 -28.67 18.33
C LYS A 62 -12.55 -29.65 19.49
N ARG A 63 -11.48 -29.99 20.22
CA ARG A 63 -11.56 -30.87 21.40
C ARG A 63 -12.39 -30.26 22.53
N MET A 64 -12.15 -28.98 22.83
CA MET A 64 -12.92 -28.27 23.86
C MET A 64 -14.40 -28.18 23.48
N ASN A 65 -14.71 -27.93 22.21
CA ASN A 65 -16.09 -27.83 21.72
C ASN A 65 -16.84 -29.17 21.81
N ALA A 66 -16.18 -30.29 21.47
CA ALA A 66 -16.79 -31.62 21.62
C ALA A 66 -17.21 -31.89 23.08
N GLY A 67 -16.32 -31.64 24.04
CA GLY A 67 -16.64 -31.77 25.46
C GLY A 67 -17.59 -30.70 26.01
N HIS A 68 -17.87 -29.64 25.26
CA HIS A 68 -18.84 -28.61 25.62
C HIS A 68 -20.25 -28.96 25.15
N ILE A 69 -20.39 -29.51 23.93
CA ILE A 69 -21.69 -29.94 23.38
C ILE A 69 -22.36 -30.97 24.30
N GLU A 70 -21.62 -31.98 24.76
CA GLU A 70 -22.13 -32.99 25.70
C GLU A 70 -22.59 -32.38 27.04
N ALA A 71 -21.98 -31.28 27.48
CA ALA A 71 -22.35 -30.59 28.71
C ALA A 71 -23.59 -29.68 28.56
N LEU A 72 -23.90 -29.22 27.34
CA LEU A 72 -25.05 -28.37 27.06
C LEU A 72 -26.38 -29.13 27.03
N GLU A 73 -26.38 -30.42 26.68
CA GLU A 73 -27.61 -31.22 26.58
C GLU A 73 -28.25 -31.46 27.95
N ASN A 74 -27.46 -31.79 28.98
CA ASN A 74 -27.93 -31.87 30.37
C ASN A 74 -26.79 -31.59 31.37
N ALA A 75 -26.58 -30.32 31.71
CA ALA A 75 -25.48 -29.89 32.56
C ALA A 75 -25.46 -30.56 33.95
N LYS A 76 -26.62 -30.82 34.56
CA LYS A 76 -26.69 -31.44 35.89
C LYS A 76 -26.21 -32.89 35.85
N GLU A 77 -26.75 -33.68 34.93
CA GLU A 77 -26.38 -35.09 34.75
C GLU A 77 -24.91 -35.25 34.31
N TYR A 78 -24.45 -34.37 33.41
CA TYR A 78 -23.05 -34.31 33.00
C TYR A 78 -22.11 -34.06 34.18
N LEU A 79 -22.44 -33.12 35.08
CA LEU A 79 -21.61 -32.77 36.24
C LEU A 79 -21.70 -33.76 37.41
N PHE A 80 -22.77 -34.57 37.49
CA PHE A 80 -22.84 -35.67 38.47
C PHE A 80 -21.81 -36.78 38.18
N ASN A 81 -21.29 -36.86 36.94
CA ASN A 81 -20.14 -37.69 36.63
C ASN A 81 -18.84 -36.98 37.07
N PRO A 82 -18.11 -37.50 38.07
CA PRO A 82 -16.90 -36.86 38.58
C PRO A 82 -15.77 -36.74 37.54
N VAL A 83 -15.72 -37.63 36.52
CA VAL A 83 -14.76 -37.53 35.41
C VAL A 83 -15.06 -36.31 34.55
N ASN A 84 -16.33 -36.08 34.25
CA ASN A 84 -16.78 -34.94 33.44
C ASN A 84 -16.55 -33.60 34.15
N ALA A 85 -16.80 -33.54 35.46
CA ALA A 85 -16.47 -32.38 36.29
C ALA A 85 -14.96 -32.10 36.30
N PHE A 86 -14.12 -33.14 36.48
CA PHE A 86 -12.67 -33.02 36.39
C PHE A 86 -12.21 -32.52 35.01
N LEU A 87 -12.72 -33.11 33.92
CA LEU A 87 -12.35 -32.72 32.56
C LEU A 87 -12.75 -31.26 32.27
N LEU A 88 -13.91 -30.80 32.76
CA LEU A 88 -14.31 -29.40 32.61
C LEU A 88 -13.33 -28.45 33.33
N ILE A 89 -12.98 -28.76 34.59
CA ILE A 89 -12.02 -27.95 35.36
C ILE A 89 -10.67 -27.95 34.67
N LYS A 90 -10.18 -29.10 34.20
CA LYS A 90 -8.92 -29.21 33.43
C LYS A 90 -8.94 -28.36 32.17
N ARG A 91 -10.03 -28.37 31.39
CA ARG A 91 -10.17 -27.56 30.17
C ARG A 91 -10.06 -26.05 30.47
N LEU A 92 -10.72 -25.60 31.54
CA LEU A 92 -10.76 -24.18 31.92
C LEU A 92 -9.51 -23.68 32.64
N THR A 93 -8.67 -24.57 33.16
CA THR A 93 -7.45 -24.21 33.91
C THR A 93 -6.20 -24.44 33.09
N ILE A 94 -5.93 -25.70 32.72
CA ILE A 94 -4.69 -26.10 32.07
C ILE A 94 -4.77 -25.81 30.57
N GLU A 95 -5.82 -26.32 29.89
CA GLU A 95 -5.87 -26.23 28.43
C GLU A 95 -6.07 -24.79 27.94
N LEU A 96 -6.82 -23.98 28.68
CA LEU A 96 -7.01 -22.56 28.38
C LEU A 96 -5.71 -21.75 28.58
N ASN A 97 -4.95 -22.04 29.64
CA ASN A 97 -3.64 -21.41 29.86
C ASN A 97 -2.62 -21.80 28.78
N ASP A 98 -2.62 -23.06 28.33
CA ASP A 98 -1.77 -23.45 27.21
C ASP A 98 -2.16 -22.74 25.91
N ILE A 99 -3.47 -22.54 25.66
CA ILE A 99 -3.94 -21.75 24.50
C ILE A 99 -3.44 -20.31 24.63
N GLU A 100 -3.54 -19.72 25.83
CA GLU A 100 -3.05 -18.37 26.09
C GLU A 100 -1.54 -18.26 25.81
N LEU A 101 -0.74 -19.22 26.28
CA LEU A 101 0.69 -19.28 26.00
C LEU A 101 0.97 -19.40 24.51
N ILE A 102 0.26 -20.31 23.83
CA ILE A 102 0.36 -20.43 22.38
C ILE A 102 0.01 -19.10 21.73
N THR A 103 -0.99 -18.33 22.19
CA THR A 103 -1.42 -17.05 21.58
C THR A 103 -0.50 -15.85 21.84
N LYS A 104 0.27 -15.83 22.94
CA LYS A 104 1.13 -14.68 23.29
C LYS A 104 2.43 -14.59 22.49
N ASP A 105 2.88 -15.69 21.91
CA ASP A 105 4.20 -15.80 21.24
C ASP A 105 4.22 -15.17 19.82
N ILE A 106 3.77 -13.91 19.63
CA ILE A 106 3.58 -13.31 18.28
C ILE A 106 4.57 -12.21 17.91
N SER A 107 5.07 -11.40 18.85
CA SER A 107 5.45 -10.04 18.44
C SER A 107 6.94 -9.74 18.30
N GLU A 108 7.86 -10.57 18.76
CA GLU A 108 9.27 -10.13 18.86
C GLU A 108 10.18 -10.49 17.68
N HIS A 109 9.76 -11.35 16.76
CA HIS A 109 10.74 -12.05 15.90
C HIS A 109 10.63 -11.88 14.38
N ILE A 110 9.87 -10.92 13.85
CA ILE A 110 9.49 -10.98 12.42
C ILE A 110 10.23 -9.98 11.52
N LEU A 111 10.78 -8.89 12.05
CA LEU A 111 11.48 -7.89 11.23
C LEU A 111 12.86 -7.48 11.75
N MET A 112 13.27 -7.97 12.92
CA MET A 112 14.57 -7.63 13.53
C MET A 112 15.54 -8.82 13.63
N SER A 113 15.09 -10.05 13.40
CA SER A 113 15.99 -11.20 13.19
C SER A 113 16.40 -11.36 11.72
N VAL A 114 16.55 -10.23 11.04
CA VAL A 114 17.50 -10.08 9.94
C VAL A 114 18.86 -10.46 10.52
N SER A 115 19.15 -11.76 10.45
CA SER A 115 20.32 -12.49 10.94
C SER A 115 21.27 -11.68 11.84
N ASP A 116 21.41 -12.07 13.11
CA ASP A 116 22.47 -11.61 14.02
C ASP A 116 23.89 -11.70 13.39
N GLU A 117 24.05 -12.40 12.27
CA GLU A 117 25.30 -12.52 11.54
C GLU A 117 25.56 -11.39 10.53
N LYS A 118 24.54 -10.70 9.98
CA LYS A 118 24.68 -9.48 9.15
C LYS A 118 23.38 -8.65 9.12
N PRO A 119 23.40 -7.37 9.56
CA PRO A 119 22.30 -6.47 9.26
C PRO A 119 22.18 -6.33 7.75
N GLN A 120 21.02 -6.71 7.22
CA GLN A 120 20.72 -6.55 5.82
C GLN A 120 20.34 -5.09 5.59
N GLU A 121 21.05 -4.41 4.69
CA GLU A 121 20.79 -3.00 4.37
C GLU A 121 19.51 -2.91 3.54
N PHE A 122 18.39 -2.61 4.20
CA PHE A 122 17.16 -2.24 3.54
C PHE A 122 17.22 -0.75 3.14
N PRO A 123 16.61 -0.39 1.99
CA PRO A 123 16.50 1.01 1.61
C PRO A 123 15.67 1.78 2.65
N SER A 124 16.02 3.04 2.82
CA SER A 124 15.31 3.98 3.67
C SER A 124 14.13 4.62 2.92
N LEU A 125 13.31 5.38 3.64
CA LEU A 125 12.27 6.19 3.02
C LEU A 125 12.84 7.25 2.05
N GLU A 126 14.03 7.77 2.34
CA GLU A 126 14.71 8.75 1.48
C GLU A 126 15.09 8.14 0.12
N ASP A 127 15.49 6.87 0.09
CA ASP A 127 15.79 6.16 -1.16
C ASP A 127 14.54 6.00 -2.04
N LEU A 128 13.38 5.72 -1.42
CA LEU A 128 12.10 5.65 -2.11
C LEU A 128 11.69 7.01 -2.69
N GLU A 129 11.75 8.07 -1.88
CA GLU A 129 11.47 9.44 -2.33
C GLU A 129 12.41 9.86 -3.46
N GLY A 130 13.69 9.49 -3.38
CA GLY A 130 14.69 9.67 -4.43
C GLY A 130 14.29 8.98 -5.74
N ALA A 131 13.82 7.73 -5.67
CA ALA A 131 13.33 6.98 -6.83
C ALA A 131 12.06 7.60 -7.43
N MET A 132 11.11 8.04 -6.60
CA MET A 132 9.90 8.75 -7.05
C MET A 132 10.26 10.05 -7.76
N ASN A 133 11.16 10.86 -7.19
CA ASN A 133 11.66 12.09 -7.81
C ASN A 133 12.36 11.82 -9.15
N ALA A 134 13.10 10.72 -9.28
CA ALA A 134 13.71 10.34 -10.54
C ALA A 134 12.66 10.01 -11.62
N LEU A 135 11.58 9.30 -11.27
CA LEU A 135 10.47 9.02 -12.18
C LEU A 135 9.74 10.29 -12.62
N ILE A 136 9.43 11.18 -11.67
CA ILE A 136 8.77 12.47 -11.94
C ILE A 136 9.66 13.33 -12.84
N ARG A 137 10.97 13.41 -12.55
CA ARG A 137 11.91 14.13 -13.40
C ARG A 137 11.95 13.56 -14.82
N LEU A 138 11.92 12.24 -14.96
CA LEU A 138 11.86 11.59 -16.27
C LEU A 138 10.55 11.92 -17.00
N GLN A 139 9.43 11.95 -16.28
CA GLN A 139 8.15 12.39 -16.80
C GLN A 139 8.23 13.80 -17.37
N ASP A 140 8.75 14.76 -16.59
CA ASP A 140 8.76 16.17 -16.94
C ASP A 140 9.72 16.46 -18.10
N VAL A 141 10.93 15.91 -18.06
CA VAL A 141 11.97 16.14 -19.07
C VAL A 141 11.52 15.63 -20.45
N TYR A 142 10.81 14.51 -20.50
CA TYR A 142 10.36 13.90 -21.75
C TYR A 142 8.87 14.10 -22.04
N ASN A 143 8.17 14.87 -21.20
CA ASN A 143 6.72 15.09 -21.27
C ASN A 143 5.93 13.78 -21.45
N LEU A 144 6.26 12.78 -20.64
CA LEU A 144 5.63 11.46 -20.70
C LEU A 144 4.25 11.48 -20.05
N ASP A 145 3.32 10.74 -20.64
CA ASP A 145 2.04 10.45 -20.01
C ASP A 145 2.25 9.51 -18.81
N THR A 146 1.46 9.70 -17.74
CA THR A 146 1.52 8.85 -16.53
C THR A 146 1.32 7.38 -16.86
N SER A 147 0.49 7.07 -17.85
CA SER A 147 0.25 5.69 -18.31
C SER A 147 1.49 5.06 -18.94
N VAL A 148 2.37 5.82 -19.58
CA VAL A 148 3.62 5.29 -20.16
C VAL A 148 4.55 4.84 -19.04
N ILE A 149 4.70 5.67 -18.01
CA ILE A 149 5.54 5.34 -16.84
C ILE A 149 4.93 4.17 -16.08
N ALA A 150 3.64 4.23 -15.80
CA ALA A 150 2.93 3.22 -15.04
C ALA A 150 2.82 1.87 -15.78
N ASN A 151 2.98 1.84 -17.11
CA ASN A 151 3.09 0.58 -17.87
C ASN A 151 4.49 -0.05 -17.84
N GLY A 152 5.44 0.56 -17.14
CA GLY A 152 6.84 0.17 -17.16
C GLY A 152 7.47 0.67 -18.45
N ILE A 153 8.36 1.65 -18.35
CA ILE A 153 9.02 2.23 -19.53
C ILE A 153 9.83 1.14 -20.25
N GLY A 154 9.52 0.91 -21.53
CA GLY A 154 10.18 -0.11 -22.35
C GLY A 154 9.65 -1.53 -22.14
N SER A 155 10.25 -2.52 -22.82
CA SER A 155 9.74 -3.89 -22.86
C SER A 155 10.02 -4.72 -21.59
N THR A 156 10.84 -4.21 -20.68
CA THR A 156 11.31 -4.92 -19.47
C THR A 156 10.72 -4.34 -18.19
N GLY A 157 9.91 -3.29 -18.27
CA GLY A 157 9.34 -2.63 -17.11
C GLY A 157 8.14 -3.41 -16.53
N SER A 158 8.11 -3.52 -15.20
CA SER A 158 6.91 -3.97 -14.49
C SER A 158 5.83 -2.89 -14.55
N LYS A 159 4.57 -3.32 -14.56
CA LYS A 159 3.42 -2.40 -14.51
C LYS A 159 3.13 -2.01 -13.08
N MET A 160 2.99 -0.72 -12.85
CA MET A 160 2.51 -0.16 -11.59
C MET A 160 1.04 -0.53 -11.35
N LEU A 161 0.71 -0.79 -10.09
CA LEU A 161 -0.65 -0.98 -9.61
C LEU A 161 -1.32 0.36 -9.32
N SER A 162 -2.62 0.30 -9.04
CA SER A 162 -3.42 1.45 -8.63
C SER A 162 -2.82 2.15 -7.38
N ASP A 163 -2.26 1.39 -6.45
CA ASP A 163 -1.74 1.93 -5.20
C ASP A 163 -0.39 2.62 -5.40
N ASP A 164 0.51 2.04 -6.19
CA ASP A 164 1.78 2.68 -6.56
C ASP A 164 1.55 4.05 -7.25
N CYS A 165 0.55 4.15 -8.13
CA CYS A 165 0.19 5.42 -8.76
C CYS A 165 -0.42 6.42 -7.76
N PHE A 166 -1.16 5.93 -6.77
CA PHE A 166 -1.73 6.78 -5.72
C PHE A 166 -0.62 7.35 -4.83
N GLU A 167 0.37 6.54 -4.46
CA GLU A 167 1.53 6.97 -3.67
C GLU A 167 2.35 8.05 -4.38
N LEU A 168 2.58 7.94 -5.69
CA LEU A 168 3.20 9.01 -6.49
C LEU A 168 2.39 10.31 -6.44
N GLY A 169 1.05 10.21 -6.48
CA GLY A 169 0.17 11.37 -6.30
C GLY A 169 0.33 12.02 -4.92
N GLN A 170 0.48 11.22 -3.86
CA GLN A 170 0.70 11.71 -2.50
C GLN A 170 2.06 12.41 -2.36
N HIS A 171 3.11 11.84 -2.95
CA HIS A 171 4.44 12.44 -2.99
C HIS A 171 4.42 13.81 -3.70
N LEU A 172 3.79 13.88 -4.88
CA LEU A 172 3.62 15.13 -5.62
C LEU A 172 2.83 16.18 -4.84
N GLN A 173 1.80 15.74 -4.11
CA GLN A 173 1.08 16.61 -3.17
C GLN A 173 2.01 17.15 -2.08
N GLN A 174 2.85 16.32 -1.48
CA GLN A 174 3.76 16.74 -0.40
C GLN A 174 4.76 17.80 -0.87
N ILE A 175 5.25 17.69 -2.11
CA ILE A 175 6.17 18.67 -2.70
C ILE A 175 5.45 19.86 -3.36
N GLY A 176 4.11 19.89 -3.33
CA GLY A 176 3.29 21.01 -3.79
C GLY A 176 2.95 21.03 -5.29
N ASP A 177 3.21 19.96 -6.04
CA ASP A 177 2.79 19.83 -7.44
C ASP A 177 1.36 19.29 -7.55
N THR A 178 0.40 20.21 -7.46
CA THR A 178 -1.03 19.92 -7.60
C THR A 178 -1.40 19.34 -8.97
N HIS A 179 -0.74 19.76 -10.05
CA HIS A 179 -1.08 19.34 -11.39
C HIS A 179 -0.57 17.91 -11.67
N GLY A 180 0.68 17.62 -11.27
CA GLY A 180 1.25 16.28 -11.31
C GLY A 180 0.44 15.32 -10.43
N ALA A 181 0.10 15.72 -9.20
CA ALA A 181 -0.71 14.91 -8.30
C ALA A 181 -2.06 14.52 -8.92
N ALA A 182 -2.76 15.48 -9.54
CA ALA A 182 -4.04 15.20 -10.21
C ALA A 182 -3.89 14.15 -11.34
N LYS A 183 -2.81 14.21 -12.13
CA LYS A 183 -2.54 13.21 -13.18
C LYS A 183 -2.31 11.81 -12.60
N TRP A 184 -1.51 11.70 -11.55
CA TRP A 184 -1.20 10.41 -10.93
C TRP A 184 -2.39 9.81 -10.17
N TYR A 185 -3.21 10.63 -9.51
CA TYR A 185 -4.49 10.18 -8.95
C TYR A 185 -5.46 9.69 -10.03
N LYS A 186 -5.45 10.33 -11.21
CA LYS A 186 -6.25 9.87 -12.35
C LYS A 186 -5.76 8.54 -12.90
N GLU A 187 -4.43 8.34 -13.00
CA GLU A 187 -3.86 7.05 -13.40
C GLU A 187 -4.17 5.95 -12.39
N ALA A 188 -4.11 6.25 -11.09
CA ALA A 188 -4.53 5.34 -10.04
C ALA A 188 -6.00 4.92 -10.22
N TYR A 189 -6.89 5.89 -10.43
CA TYR A 189 -8.30 5.63 -10.73
C TYR A 189 -8.50 4.75 -11.98
N ASN A 190 -7.80 5.05 -13.07
CA ASN A 190 -7.90 4.28 -14.32
C ASN A 190 -7.43 2.82 -14.16
N ARG A 191 -6.48 2.57 -13.24
CA ARG A 191 -5.95 1.23 -12.94
C ARG A 191 -6.74 0.49 -11.88
N PHE A 192 -7.69 1.15 -11.23
CA PHE A 192 -8.50 0.52 -10.20
C PHE A 192 -9.25 -0.69 -10.77
N THR A 193 -9.07 -1.85 -10.13
CA THR A 193 -9.79 -3.08 -10.47
C THR A 193 -10.48 -3.64 -9.23
N LEU A 194 -11.81 -3.73 -9.27
CA LEU A 194 -12.59 -4.31 -8.18
C LEU A 194 -12.16 -5.75 -7.90
N GLY A 195 -11.90 -6.07 -6.63
CA GLY A 195 -11.44 -7.39 -6.19
C GLY A 195 -9.92 -7.53 -6.10
N LYS A 196 -9.14 -6.65 -6.74
CA LYS A 196 -7.69 -6.50 -6.48
C LYS A 196 -7.41 -5.38 -5.49
N THR A 197 -8.10 -4.27 -5.64
CA THR A 197 -7.98 -3.10 -4.76
C THR A 197 -9.22 -2.99 -3.87
N SER A 198 -9.03 -2.60 -2.61
CA SER A 198 -10.14 -2.51 -1.65
C SER A 198 -11.10 -1.37 -2.00
N LEU A 199 -12.39 -1.53 -1.65
CA LEU A 199 -13.38 -0.45 -1.79
C LEU A 199 -12.99 0.80 -0.99
N ARG A 200 -12.39 0.61 0.19
CA ARG A 200 -11.85 1.71 1.00
C ARG A 200 -10.81 2.52 0.25
N GLN A 201 -9.98 1.87 -0.54
CA GLN A 201 -8.97 2.52 -1.34
C GLN A 201 -9.58 3.26 -2.54
N LYS A 202 -10.62 2.69 -3.18
CA LYS A 202 -11.38 3.40 -4.22
C LYS A 202 -11.97 4.73 -3.71
N VAL A 203 -12.53 4.71 -2.49
CA VAL A 203 -13.07 5.89 -1.82
C VAL A 203 -12.00 6.97 -1.70
N LYS A 204 -10.82 6.63 -1.17
CA LYS A 204 -9.69 7.57 -1.07
C LYS A 204 -9.26 8.12 -2.43
N ILE A 205 -9.10 7.26 -3.43
CA ILE A 205 -8.71 7.69 -4.78
C ILE A 205 -9.70 8.73 -5.31
N LEU A 206 -11.00 8.47 -5.20
CA LEU A 206 -12.04 9.39 -5.66
C LEU A 206 -12.07 10.72 -4.89
N GLU A 207 -11.88 10.68 -3.56
CA GLU A 207 -11.82 11.90 -2.72
C GLU A 207 -10.67 12.82 -3.16
N TYR A 208 -9.47 12.27 -3.28
CA TYR A 208 -8.29 13.04 -3.70
C TYR A 208 -8.41 13.47 -5.16
N LEU A 209 -8.87 12.59 -6.05
CA LEU A 209 -9.02 12.91 -7.46
C LEU A 209 -10.05 14.02 -7.67
N ALA A 210 -11.21 14.00 -6.99
CA ALA A 210 -12.21 15.06 -7.09
C ALA A 210 -11.63 16.41 -6.63
N SER A 211 -11.01 16.44 -5.45
CA SER A 211 -10.42 17.65 -4.88
C SER A 211 -9.30 18.23 -5.77
N TYR A 212 -8.36 17.40 -6.22
CA TYR A 212 -7.24 17.86 -7.05
C TYR A 212 -7.64 18.18 -8.49
N THR A 213 -8.68 17.52 -9.02
CA THR A 213 -9.23 17.87 -10.34
C THR A 213 -9.97 19.22 -10.29
N TYR A 214 -10.61 19.51 -9.16
CA TYR A 214 -11.22 20.82 -8.91
C TYR A 214 -10.16 21.93 -8.82
N THR A 215 -9.06 21.73 -8.08
CA THR A 215 -8.02 22.76 -7.91
C THR A 215 -7.30 23.11 -9.21
N ILE A 216 -7.24 22.20 -10.18
CA ILE A 216 -6.74 22.48 -11.55
C ILE A 216 -7.81 23.12 -12.47
N GLY A 217 -8.99 23.45 -11.95
CA GLY A 217 -10.06 24.16 -12.65
C GLY A 217 -11.01 23.28 -13.46
N LYS A 218 -10.90 21.95 -13.38
CA LYS A 218 -11.72 21.01 -14.15
C LYS A 218 -12.95 20.58 -13.37
N VAL A 219 -13.86 21.53 -13.14
CA VAL A 219 -14.99 21.35 -12.23
C VAL A 219 -15.95 20.25 -12.69
N GLU A 220 -16.18 20.10 -14.01
CA GLU A 220 -17.03 19.03 -14.55
C GLU A 220 -16.48 17.62 -14.26
N GLU A 221 -15.17 17.40 -14.50
CA GLU A 221 -14.52 16.12 -14.18
C GLU A 221 -14.58 15.87 -12.66
N ALA A 222 -14.31 16.89 -11.84
CA ALA A 222 -14.40 16.79 -10.39
C ALA A 222 -15.81 16.42 -9.90
N LEU A 223 -16.85 16.99 -10.52
CA LEU A 223 -18.25 16.69 -10.22
C LEU A 223 -18.61 15.23 -10.56
N ALA A 224 -18.08 14.70 -11.67
CA ALA A 224 -18.27 13.31 -12.03
C ALA A 224 -17.68 12.36 -10.96
N TYR A 225 -16.45 12.63 -10.52
CA TYR A 225 -15.78 11.83 -9.49
C TYR A 225 -16.48 11.88 -8.13
N ILE A 226 -16.88 13.08 -7.68
CA ILE A 226 -17.61 13.20 -6.39
C ILE A 226 -19.00 12.56 -6.46
N SER A 227 -19.66 12.60 -7.63
CA SER A 227 -20.95 11.93 -7.82
C SER A 227 -20.80 10.41 -7.76
N GLU A 228 -19.75 9.85 -8.39
CA GLU A 228 -19.42 8.43 -8.25
C GLU A 228 -19.16 8.06 -6.78
N LEU A 229 -18.39 8.88 -6.07
CA LEU A 229 -18.10 8.66 -4.66
C LEU A 229 -19.38 8.66 -3.79
N HIS A 230 -20.28 9.62 -4.03
CA HIS A 230 -21.54 9.71 -3.31
C HIS A 230 -22.43 8.48 -3.56
N HIS A 231 -22.44 7.93 -4.78
CA HIS A 231 -23.14 6.67 -5.06
C HIS A 231 -22.54 5.47 -4.32
N LEU A 232 -21.22 5.46 -4.08
CA LEU A 232 -20.56 4.39 -3.34
C LEU A 232 -20.77 4.51 -1.82
N VAL A 233 -20.82 5.73 -1.30
CA VAL A 233 -21.01 6.01 0.13
C VAL A 233 -22.04 7.13 0.33
N PRO A 234 -23.35 6.83 0.21
CA PRO A 234 -24.41 7.84 0.29
C PRO A 234 -24.46 8.59 1.63
N ASP A 235 -24.07 7.90 2.72
CA ASP A 235 -24.14 8.43 4.08
C ASP A 235 -22.97 9.38 4.45
N HIS A 236 -22.02 9.60 3.54
CA HIS A 236 -20.89 10.49 3.81
C HIS A 236 -21.29 11.95 3.55
N GLU A 237 -21.69 12.67 4.61
CA GLU A 237 -22.15 14.07 4.52
C GLU A 237 -21.20 14.99 3.75
N SER A 238 -19.88 14.78 3.87
CA SER A 238 -18.88 15.59 3.15
C SER A 238 -18.94 15.42 1.63
N THR A 239 -19.37 14.25 1.11
CA THR A 239 -19.54 14.06 -0.34
C THR A 239 -20.67 14.91 -0.90
N LEU A 240 -21.79 14.99 -0.16
CA LEU A 240 -22.94 15.75 -0.58
C LEU A 240 -22.62 17.24 -0.61
N HIS A 241 -21.96 17.76 0.44
CA HIS A 241 -21.54 19.15 0.49
C HIS A 241 -20.56 19.52 -0.63
N GLN A 242 -19.56 18.66 -0.91
CA GLN A 242 -18.63 18.89 -2.02
C GLN A 242 -19.33 18.84 -3.38
N LYS A 243 -20.27 17.91 -3.55
CA LYS A 243 -21.06 17.79 -4.77
C LYS A 243 -21.89 19.05 -5.04
N THR A 244 -22.70 19.48 -4.06
CA THR A 244 -23.51 20.70 -4.21
C THR A 244 -22.65 21.92 -4.48
N PHE A 245 -21.48 22.01 -3.81
CA PHE A 245 -20.54 23.09 -4.04
C PHE A 245 -20.01 23.13 -5.48
N TYR A 246 -19.67 21.98 -6.08
CA TYR A 246 -19.24 21.93 -7.48
C TYR A 246 -20.39 22.21 -8.47
N GLU A 247 -21.61 21.75 -8.17
CA GLU A 247 -22.81 22.06 -8.97
C GLU A 247 -23.09 23.57 -8.99
N ASP A 248 -23.02 24.24 -7.84
CA ASP A 248 -23.20 25.69 -7.73
C ASP A 248 -22.17 26.45 -8.58
N ILE A 249 -20.89 26.04 -8.53
CA ILE A 249 -19.82 26.66 -9.33
C ILE A 249 -20.09 26.52 -10.82
N LEU A 250 -20.49 25.33 -11.29
CA LEU A 250 -20.80 25.11 -12.71
C LEU A 250 -22.00 25.96 -13.15
N TRP A 251 -23.01 26.07 -12.31
CA TRP A 251 -24.17 26.92 -12.58
C TRP A 251 -23.75 28.39 -12.75
N TYR A 252 -22.93 28.93 -11.83
CA TYR A 252 -22.40 30.29 -11.96
C TYR A 252 -21.55 30.49 -13.23
N GLN A 253 -20.74 29.49 -13.61
CA GLN A 253 -19.95 29.56 -14.84
C GLN A 253 -20.81 29.59 -16.11
N GLN A 254 -21.90 28.82 -16.13
CA GLN A 254 -22.86 28.80 -17.24
C GLN A 254 -23.65 30.11 -17.35
N GLU A 255 -24.06 30.72 -16.23
CA GLU A 255 -24.72 32.02 -16.26
C GLU A 255 -23.80 33.15 -16.75
N GLN A 256 -22.50 33.07 -16.48
CA GLN A 256 -21.51 34.06 -16.92
C GLN A 256 -21.07 33.88 -18.38
N ASN A 257 -21.24 32.69 -18.97
CA ASN A 257 -20.91 32.39 -20.37
C ASN A 257 -22.07 31.65 -21.08
N PRO A 258 -23.19 32.33 -21.39
CA PRO A 258 -24.36 31.69 -21.99
C PRO A 258 -24.19 31.24 -23.45
N GLU A 259 -23.06 31.51 -24.12
CA GLU A 259 -22.84 31.24 -25.56
C GLU A 259 -21.46 30.64 -25.93
N GLN A 260 -21.06 29.53 -25.29
CA GLN A 260 -20.12 28.56 -25.87
C GLN A 260 -20.76 27.17 -25.93
#